data_AF-A0A2W7NBV8-F1
#
_entry.id   AF-A0A2W7NBV8-F1
#
_cell.length_a   1.000
_cell.length_b   1.000
_cell.length_c   1.000
_cell.angle_alpha   90.00
_cell.angle_beta   90.00
_cell.angle_gamma   90.00
#
_symmetry.space_group_name_H-M   'P 1'
#
loop_
_entity.id
_entity.type
_entity.pdbx_description
1 polymer ?
#
loop_
_entity_poly.entity_id
_entity_poly.type
_entity_poly.pdbx_seq_one_letter_code
_entity_poly.pdbx_strand_id
1 'polypeptide(L)' 'MDLIRENLSAWLEVEQGILDEVAHDVANSDSIEEMVIAKQAYTIQQTKVETIMAAMKIAE' A
#
# COMPACT_ATOMS: atom_id res chain seq x y z
N MET A 1 -11.93 -16.73 -13.14
CA MET A 1 -11.27 -15.41 -13.22
C MET A 1 -11.92 -14.41 -12.27
N ASP A 2 -13.25 -14.45 -12.11
CA ASP A 2 -13.98 -13.52 -11.22
C ASP A 2 -13.53 -13.54 -9.76
N LEU A 3 -13.35 -14.72 -9.17
CA LEU A 3 -12.88 -14.85 -7.77
C LEU A 3 -11.47 -14.24 -7.56
N ILE A 4 -10.59 -14.33 -8.56
CA ILE A 4 -9.25 -13.73 -8.48
C ILE A 4 -9.37 -12.21 -8.50
N ARG A 5 -10.23 -11.66 -9.35
CA ARG A 5 -10.48 -10.21 -9.45
C ARG A 5 -11.11 -9.66 -8.18
N GLU A 6 -12.09 -10.36 -7.62
CA GLU A 6 -12.73 -10.01 -6.35
C GLU A 6 -11.69 -9.97 -5.22
N ASN A 7 -10.85 -11.00 -5.11
CA ASN A 7 -9.79 -11.05 -4.10
C ASN A 7 -8.76 -9.94 -4.28
N LEU A 8 -8.31 -9.66 -5.52
CA LEU A 8 -7.37 -8.58 -5.79
C LEU A 8 -7.96 -7.21 -5.45
N SER A 9 -9.25 -7.00 -5.70
CA SER A 9 -9.94 -5.74 -5.38
C SER A 9 -10.06 -5.56 -3.86
N ALA A 10 -10.43 -6.62 -3.13
CA ALA A 10 -10.50 -6.59 -1.66
C ALA A 10 -9.12 -6.36 -1.03
N TRP A 11 -8.07 -7.00 -1.57
CA TRP A 11 -6.70 -6.76 -1.11
C TRP A 11 -6.23 -5.34 -1.43
N LEU A 12 -6.56 -4.81 -2.61
CA LEU A 12 -6.20 -3.43 -2.96
C LEU A 12 -6.78 -2.43 -1.96
N GLU A 13 -8.05 -2.57 -1.58
CA GLU A 13 -8.71 -1.71 -0.61
C GLU A 13 -7.99 -1.71 0.76
N VAL A 14 -7.69 -2.90 1.29
CA VAL A 14 -6.96 -3.04 2.56
C VAL A 14 -5.57 -2.42 2.47
N GLU A 15 -4.84 -2.70 1.40
CA GLU A 15 -3.46 -2.24 1.26
C GLU A 15 -3.38 -0.73 0.98
N GLN A 16 -4.40 -0.13 0.35
CA GLN A 16 -4.53 1.33 0.26
C GLN A 16 -4.79 1.97 1.62
N GLY A 17 -5.65 1.37 2.46
CA GLY A 17 -5.86 1.86 3.83
C GLY A 17 -4.57 1.87 4.65
N ILE A 18 -3.78 0.80 4.58
CA ILE A 18 -2.47 0.74 5.25
C ILE A 18 -1.49 1.77 4.66
N LEU A 19 -1.52 2.00 3.34
CA LEU A 19 -0.66 3.01 2.71
C LEU A 19 -0.98 4.42 3.23
N ASP A 20 -2.27 4.74 3.39
CA ASP A 20 -2.73 6.02 3.92
C ASP A 20 -2.33 6.21 5.38
N GLU A 21 -2.43 5.15 6.20
CA GLU A 21 -1.96 5.16 7.60
C GLU A 21 -0.46 5.45 7.67
N VAL A 22 0.36 4.75 6.87
CA VAL A 22 1.81 4.97 6.89
C VAL A 22 2.18 6.35 6.31
N ALA A 23 1.42 6.87 5.35
CA ALA A 23 1.59 8.24 4.86
C ALA A 23 1.31 9.26 5.96
N HIS A 24 0.30 9.01 6.79
CA HIS A 24 -0.02 9.82 7.96
C HIS A 24 1.12 9.79 8.99
N ASP A 25 1.70 8.62 9.26
CA ASP A 25 2.84 8.48 10.18
C ASP A 25 4.07 9.26 9.71
N VAL A 26 4.38 9.21 8.40
CA VAL A 26 5.46 10.03 7.81
C VAL A 26 5.22 11.52 8.04
N ALA A 27 3.97 11.98 7.86
CA ALA A 27 3.62 13.39 7.99
C ALA A 27 3.63 13.89 9.44
N ASN A 28 3.40 13.02 10.42
CA ASN A 28 3.29 13.36 11.84
C ASN A 28 4.46 12.85 12.68
N SER A 29 5.57 12.47 12.06
CA SER A 29 6.76 12.01 12.78
C SER A 29 7.37 13.13 13.62
N ASP A 30 7.64 12.86 14.90
CA ASP A 30 8.20 13.81 15.86
C ASP A 30 9.73 13.95 15.74
N SER A 31 10.38 13.00 15.05
CA SER A 31 11.81 13.01 14.78
C SER A 31 12.16 12.61 13.34
N ILE A 32 13.35 13.01 12.89
CA ILE A 32 13.88 12.63 11.57
C ILE A 32 14.04 11.10 11.47
N GLU A 33 14.45 10.45 12.55
CA GLU A 33 14.65 9.00 12.59
C GLU A 33 13.32 8.27 12.36
N GLU A 34 12.26 8.64 13.10
CA GLU A 34 10.92 8.08 12.92
C GLU A 34 10.38 8.36 11.52
N MET A 35 10.59 9.58 11.00
CA MET A 35 10.17 9.93 9.64
C MET A 35 10.86 9.05 8.58
N VAL A 36 12.14 8.74 8.75
CA VAL A 36 12.88 7.87 7.83
C VAL A 36 12.35 6.44 7.89
N ILE A 37 12.10 5.92 9.09
CA ILE A 37 11.53 4.57 9.28
C ILE A 37 10.14 4.49 8.65
N ALA A 38 9.27 5.46 8.93
CA ALA A 38 7.93 5.54 8.36
C ALA A 38 7.98 5.65 6.82
N LYS A 39 8.92 6.42 6.27
CA LYS A 39 9.10 6.57 4.82
C LYS A 39 9.56 5.27 4.15
N GLN A 40 10.41 4.49 4.82
CA GLN A 40 10.79 3.17 4.33
C GLN A 40 9.60 2.21 4.31
N ALA A 41 8.80 2.20 5.38
CA ALA A 41 7.56 1.43 5.44
C ALA A 41 6.58 1.85 4.33
N TYR A 42 6.42 3.15 4.10
CA TYR A 42 5.58 3.70 3.02
C TYR A 42 6.02 3.18 1.65
N THR A 43 7.33 3.19 1.38
CA THR A 43 7.88 2.75 0.10
C THR A 43 7.61 1.27 -0.18
N ILE A 44 7.73 0.43 0.85
CA ILE A 44 7.41 -1.01 0.76
C ILE A 44 5.91 -1.18 0.51
N GLN A 45 5.09 -0.45 1.25
CA GLN A 45 3.63 -0.54 1.14
C GLN A 45 3.13 -0.06 -0.23
N GLN A 46 3.72 1.01 -0.77
CA GLN A 46 3.45 1.49 -2.12
C GLN A 46 3.75 0.41 -3.16
N THR A 47 4.90 -0.27 -3.04
CA THR A 47 5.27 -1.38 -3.94
C THR A 47 4.22 -2.50 -3.94
N LYS A 48 3.65 -2.81 -2.77
CA LYS A 48 2.57 -3.82 -2.65
C LYS A 48 1.31 -3.38 -3.41
N VAL A 49 0.85 -2.15 -3.18
CA VAL A 49 -0.31 -1.57 -3.87
C VAL A 49 -0.11 -1.59 -5.39
N GLU A 50 1.05 -1.13 -5.87
CA GLU A 50 1.39 -1.12 -7.30
C GLU A 50 1.42 -2.53 -7.90
N THR A 51 1.93 -3.51 -7.16
CA THR A 51 1.96 -4.91 -7.59
C THR A 51 0.55 -5.49 -7.73
N ILE A 52 -0.36 -5.18 -6.80
CA ILE A 52 -1.76 -5.61 -6.89
C ILE A 52 -2.44 -4.96 -8.10
N MET A 53 -2.24 -3.65 -8.31
CA MET A 53 -2.77 -2.94 -9.49
C MET A 53 -2.24 -3.54 -10.80
N ALA A 54 -0.97 -3.92 -10.86
CA ALA A 54 -0.39 -4.61 -12.02
C ALA A 54 -1.03 -5.99 -12.23
N ALA A 55 -1.22 -6.77 -11.16
CA ALA A 55 -1.89 -8.07 -11.23
C ALA A 55 -3.35 -7.94 -11.71
N MET A 56 -4.08 -6.90 -11.27
CA MET A 56 -5.45 -6.63 -11.72
C MET A 56 -5.52 -6.39 -13.23
N LYS A 57 -4.57 -5.63 -13.81
CA LYS A 57 -4.49 -5.42 -15.27
C LYS A 57 -4.22 -6.70 -16.07
N ILE A 58 -3.53 -7.67 -15.48
CA ILE A 58 -3.28 -8.97 -16.11
C ILE A 58 -4.52 -9.88 -16.00
N ALA A 59 -5.32 -9.70 -14.95
CA ALA A 59 -6.57 -10.41 -14.71
C ALA A 59 -7.79 -9.77 -15.41
N GLU A 60 -7.61 -8.69 -16.17
CA GLU A 60 -8.59 -8.10 -17.09
C GLU A 60 -8.79 -8.96 -18.34
#